data_AF-B0XYA3-F1
#
_entry.id   AF-B0XYA3-F1
#
_cell.length_a   1.000
_cell.length_b   1.000
_cell.length_c   1.000
_cell.angle_alpha   90.00
_cell.angle_beta   90.00
_cell.angle_gamma   90.00
#
_symmetry.space_group_name_H-M   'P 1'
#
loop_
_entity.id
_entity.type
_entity.pdbx_description
1 polymer ?
#
loop_
_entity_poly.entity_id
_entity_poly.type
_entity_poly.pdbx_seq_one_letter_code
_entity_poly.pdbx_strand_id
1 'polypeptide(L)'
;MSQPAFAFDPSRRPSQAENQTVLKSEIPLKERFFRYFQHEITALQEEMDRLADTSLIGGERTDATDHCLAGIARLSNEVKDAASYIPTYDQRVYAEAIKALQDKLAETRSAFEPRPKFTFKTKKNASAVSLSDAAELVAQGHGGLPGLRSSGASSVDSSAGQTPNDPSTPLYEPDFLQSHRPEIAPTSVPAFSSGISETESKSKGDSNKGKAFAATAVSSVSVNDHCGLHIMLPASGSTAAVPASITSLNHCVVDMSIPTANGKPYASLTVKDVNESLLICGQIDGPAHITGVENSVIVVSCRQFRMHNCSGVDVYLSSSSNPIIEDCTNVRFGRIPRAYALDHDRPDNEDRWSQVEDFKWIKPEPSPNWSLLSPEESIPEEVWAEIVPGGPGWSLEDILRAIKIVKD
;
A
#
# COMPACT_ATOMS: atom_id res chain seq x y z
N MET A 1 -47.51 82.59 7.26
CA MET A 1 -46.17 83.21 7.23
C MET A 1 -45.32 82.43 8.22
N SER A 2 -44.65 81.36 7.83
CA SER A 2 -43.44 81.26 6.97
C SER A 2 -42.15 81.26 7.81
N GLN A 3 -41.48 80.11 7.74
CA GLN A 3 -40.09 79.72 8.04
C GLN A 3 -39.01 80.78 7.73
N PRO A 4 -37.74 80.69 8.22
CA PRO A 4 -36.74 79.62 7.94
C PRO A 4 -35.91 79.19 9.18
N ALA A 5 -34.91 78.31 9.15
CA ALA A 5 -34.45 77.16 8.35
C ALA A 5 -32.94 77.04 8.67
N PHE A 6 -32.45 75.87 9.06
CA PHE A 6 -31.10 75.43 8.72
C PHE A 6 -31.13 73.92 8.50
N ALA A 7 -30.64 73.54 7.32
CA ALA A 7 -30.73 72.24 6.69
C ALA A 7 -29.50 71.37 6.99
N PHE A 8 -29.68 70.05 6.99
CA PHE A 8 -28.71 69.09 6.48
C PHE A 8 -29.48 67.86 5.91
N ASP A 9 -29.19 67.55 4.65
CA ASP A 9 -29.86 66.58 3.74
C ASP A 9 -29.05 65.25 3.65
N PRO A 10 -29.51 64.12 3.05
CA PRO A 10 -29.46 62.82 3.69
C PRO A 10 -28.66 61.81 2.84
N SER A 11 -27.91 60.91 3.45
CA SER A 11 -27.29 59.81 2.69
C SER A 11 -26.91 58.65 3.60
N ARG A 12 -27.85 57.73 3.86
CA ARG A 12 -27.52 56.31 3.96
C ARG A 12 -28.76 55.43 3.88
N ARG A 13 -28.91 54.75 2.73
CA ARG A 13 -29.66 53.49 2.63
C ARG A 13 -29.01 52.46 3.57
N PRO A 14 -29.79 51.55 4.18
CA PRO A 14 -29.26 50.27 4.62
C PRO A 14 -29.14 49.34 3.40
N SER A 15 -27.91 49.01 3.02
CA SER A 15 -27.59 47.99 2.02
C SER A 15 -27.42 46.62 2.66
N GLN A 16 -27.70 45.60 1.85
CA GLN A 16 -27.81 44.19 2.15
C GLN A 16 -26.56 43.55 2.73
N ALA A 17 -26.81 42.44 3.43
CA ALA A 17 -25.99 41.25 3.64
C ALA A 17 -24.58 41.24 3.03
N GLU A 18 -23.59 40.90 3.85
CA GLU A 18 -22.50 40.03 3.42
C GLU A 18 -21.89 39.28 4.61
N ASN A 19 -21.77 37.97 4.40
CA ASN A 19 -21.32 36.94 5.31
C ASN A 19 -19.93 37.24 5.89
N GLN A 20 -19.80 37.12 7.20
CA GLN A 20 -18.50 36.86 7.82
C GLN A 20 -18.48 35.40 8.27
N THR A 21 -18.12 34.55 7.33
CA THR A 21 -17.79 33.14 7.53
C THR A 21 -16.63 33.02 8.51
N VAL A 22 -16.88 32.21 9.54
CA VAL A 22 -15.90 31.77 10.53
C VAL A 22 -14.80 31.00 9.81
N LEU A 23 -13.54 31.39 10.05
CA LEU A 23 -12.35 30.83 9.40
C LEU A 23 -12.15 29.36 9.80
N LYS A 24 -12.17 28.49 8.79
CA LYS A 24 -11.71 27.10 8.77
C LYS A 24 -10.26 26.99 9.27
N SER A 25 -10.03 26.14 10.26
CA SER A 25 -8.70 25.63 10.61
C SER A 25 -8.46 24.31 9.86
N GLU A 26 -8.40 24.36 8.52
CA GLU A 26 -7.93 23.21 7.73
C GLU A 26 -6.40 23.16 7.84
N ILE A 27 -5.85 22.01 8.24
CA ILE A 27 -4.41 21.79 8.20
C ILE A 27 -3.97 21.94 6.72
N PRO A 28 -3.12 22.92 6.38
CA PRO A 28 -2.76 23.15 4.99
C PRO A 28 -2.09 21.91 4.36
N LEU A 29 -2.41 21.59 3.11
CA LEU A 29 -1.84 20.41 2.41
C LEU A 29 -0.31 20.32 2.47
N LYS A 30 0.38 21.47 2.50
CA LYS A 30 1.83 21.55 2.70
C LYS A 30 2.29 20.98 4.05
N GLU A 31 1.52 21.21 5.11
CA GLU A 31 1.83 20.78 6.48
C GLU A 31 1.64 19.27 6.60
N ARG A 32 0.60 18.74 5.97
CA ARG A 32 0.37 17.30 5.86
C ARG A 32 1.51 16.60 5.10
N PHE A 33 1.93 17.16 3.97
CA PHE A 33 3.06 16.60 3.21
C PHE A 33 4.37 16.69 3.99
N PHE A 34 4.63 17.81 4.68
CA PHE A 34 5.81 17.96 5.52
C PHE A 34 5.88 16.87 6.60
N ARG A 35 4.77 16.60 7.29
CA ARG A 35 4.69 15.54 8.30
C ARG A 35 4.90 14.15 7.71
N TYR A 36 4.27 13.86 6.57
CA TYR A 36 4.49 12.62 5.85
C TYR A 36 5.96 12.43 5.47
N PHE A 37 6.59 13.47 4.92
CA PHE A 37 8.00 13.47 4.53
C PHE A 37 8.92 13.21 5.74
N GLN A 38 8.63 13.84 6.88
CA GLN A 38 9.37 13.60 8.12
C GLN A 38 9.24 12.15 8.62
N HIS A 39 8.03 11.58 8.57
CA HIS A 39 7.79 10.20 8.96
C HIS A 39 8.56 9.23 8.06
N GLU A 40 8.45 9.36 6.74
CA GLU A 40 9.15 8.48 5.79
C GLU A 40 10.67 8.56 5.93
N ILE A 41 11.22 9.76 6.14
CA ILE A 41 12.66 9.90 6.43
C ILE A 41 13.05 9.11 7.68
N THR A 42 12.28 9.26 8.75
CA THR A 42 12.59 8.62 10.05
C THR A 42 12.49 7.10 9.92
N ALA A 43 11.43 6.59 9.27
CA ALA A 43 11.24 5.17 9.03
C ALA A 43 12.37 4.58 8.18
N LEU A 44 12.75 5.24 7.08
CA LEU A 44 13.87 4.80 6.24
C LEU A 44 15.20 4.85 7.01
N GLN A 45 15.42 5.86 7.85
CA GLN A 45 16.63 5.93 8.67
C GLN A 45 16.70 4.78 9.68
N GLU A 46 15.60 4.46 10.35
CA GLU A 46 15.53 3.31 11.26
C GLU A 46 15.74 1.98 10.54
N GLU A 47 15.11 1.80 9.37
CA GLU A 47 15.28 0.59 8.57
C GLU A 47 16.74 0.42 8.16
N MET A 48 17.39 1.50 7.72
CA MET A 48 18.80 1.53 7.38
C MET A 48 19.72 1.22 8.57
N ASP A 49 19.36 1.68 9.77
CA ASP A 49 20.13 1.37 10.98
C ASP A 49 19.97 -0.11 11.37
N ARG A 50 18.79 -0.69 11.15
CA ARG A 50 18.52 -2.13 11.36
C ARG A 50 19.21 -3.04 10.33
N LEU A 51 19.61 -2.54 9.16
CA LEU A 51 20.35 -3.33 8.15
C LEU A 51 21.64 -3.94 8.69
N ALA A 52 22.25 -3.33 9.72
CA ALA A 52 23.43 -3.85 10.40
C ALA A 52 23.15 -5.19 11.12
N ASP A 53 21.94 -5.34 11.65
CA ASP A 53 21.51 -6.48 12.48
C ASP A 53 20.76 -7.55 11.67
N THR A 54 20.31 -7.25 10.45
CA THR A 54 19.63 -8.21 9.56
C THR A 54 20.55 -9.35 9.15
N SER A 55 20.08 -10.60 9.27
CA SER A 55 20.87 -11.80 8.99
C SER A 55 21.38 -11.89 7.55
N LEU A 56 22.58 -12.45 7.38
CA LEU A 56 23.23 -12.67 6.07
C LEU A 56 22.69 -13.90 5.30
N ILE A 57 21.76 -14.63 5.89
CA ILE A 57 21.28 -15.91 5.37
C ILE A 57 20.12 -15.63 4.40
N GLY A 58 20.11 -16.28 3.23
CA GLY A 58 18.95 -16.26 2.33
C GLY A 58 18.75 -15.01 1.47
N GLY A 59 19.60 -13.97 1.59
CA GLY A 59 19.45 -12.74 0.81
C GLY A 59 18.62 -11.65 1.51
N GLU A 60 18.14 -11.89 2.73
CA GLU A 60 17.31 -10.95 3.51
C GLU A 60 17.89 -9.54 3.62
N ARG A 61 19.22 -9.43 3.80
CA ARG A 61 19.90 -8.12 3.83
C ARG A 61 19.88 -7.41 2.48
N THR A 62 20.00 -8.15 1.39
CA THR A 62 19.89 -7.60 0.03
C THR A 62 18.46 -7.13 -0.21
N ASP A 63 17.48 -7.94 0.17
CA ASP A 63 16.06 -7.62 0.06
C ASP A 63 15.71 -6.37 0.88
N ALA A 64 16.23 -6.25 2.11
CA ALA A 64 16.06 -5.06 2.94
C ALA A 64 16.75 -3.83 2.36
N THR A 65 17.92 -3.99 1.73
CA THR A 65 18.61 -2.89 1.03
C THR A 65 17.80 -2.43 -0.19
N ASP A 66 17.24 -3.36 -0.95
CA ASP A 66 16.37 -3.08 -2.09
C ASP A 66 15.05 -2.43 -1.64
N HIS A 67 14.54 -2.79 -0.46
CA HIS A 67 13.40 -2.13 0.18
C HIS A 67 13.70 -0.65 0.46
N CYS A 68 14.84 -0.34 1.10
CA CYS A 68 15.24 1.05 1.35
C CYS A 68 15.45 1.83 0.04
N LEU A 69 16.06 1.24 -0.99
CA LEU A 69 16.23 1.87 -2.31
C LEU A 69 14.89 2.22 -2.95
N ALA A 70 13.93 1.28 -2.90
CA ALA A 70 12.58 1.49 -3.41
C ALA A 70 11.85 2.60 -2.63
N GLY A 71 12.01 2.64 -1.30
CA GLY A 71 11.44 3.67 -0.43
C GLY A 71 12.00 5.06 -0.73
N ILE A 72 13.32 5.21 -0.89
CA ILE A 72 13.95 6.49 -1.26
C ILE A 72 13.48 6.96 -2.65
N ALA A 73 13.40 6.04 -3.63
CA ALA A 73 12.92 6.37 -4.97
C ALA A 73 11.45 6.83 -4.97
N ARG A 74 10.62 6.21 -4.12
CA ARG A 74 9.22 6.60 -3.89
C ARG A 74 9.11 7.99 -3.29
N LEU A 75 9.83 8.25 -2.20
CA LEU A 75 9.86 9.56 -1.54
C LEU A 75 10.27 10.68 -2.51
N SER A 76 11.23 10.39 -3.41
CA SER A 76 11.63 11.33 -4.47
C SER A 76 10.53 11.64 -5.48
N ASN A 77 9.72 10.65 -5.85
CA ASN A 77 8.60 10.87 -6.78
C ASN A 77 7.45 11.63 -6.11
N GLU A 78 7.16 11.36 -4.85
CA GLU A 78 6.13 12.08 -4.10
C GLU A 78 6.46 13.55 -3.92
N VAL A 79 7.73 13.90 -3.70
CA VAL A 79 8.18 15.30 -3.69
C VAL A 79 7.96 15.97 -5.06
N LYS A 80 8.10 15.24 -6.17
CA LYS A 80 7.81 15.78 -7.52
C LYS A 80 6.33 15.98 -7.75
N ASP A 81 5.50 15.01 -7.35
CA ASP A 81 4.04 15.10 -7.49
C ASP A 81 3.47 16.25 -6.64
N ALA A 82 4.05 16.44 -5.46
CA ALA A 82 3.68 17.50 -4.53
C ALA A 82 4.31 18.87 -4.85
N ALA A 83 5.21 18.96 -5.85
CA ALA A 83 5.90 20.20 -6.21
C ALA A 83 4.95 21.33 -6.67
N SER A 84 3.70 21.01 -7.03
CA SER A 84 2.69 21.99 -7.40
C SER A 84 2.17 22.83 -6.23
N TYR A 85 2.16 22.28 -5.01
CA TYR A 85 1.62 22.93 -3.81
C TYR A 85 2.65 23.13 -2.68
N ILE A 86 3.87 22.63 -2.83
CA ILE A 86 4.98 22.85 -1.91
C ILE A 86 5.80 24.08 -2.34
N PRO A 87 6.17 24.99 -1.43
CA PRO A 87 7.10 26.08 -1.71
C PRO A 87 8.44 25.61 -2.28
N THR A 88 9.01 26.36 -3.22
CA THR A 88 10.30 26.02 -3.86
C THR A 88 11.47 25.92 -2.88
N TYR A 89 11.40 26.61 -1.73
CA TYR A 89 12.36 26.46 -0.65
C TYR A 89 12.30 25.05 -0.04
N ASP A 90 11.11 24.61 0.36
CA ASP A 90 10.89 23.29 0.96
C ASP A 90 11.24 22.16 -0.03
N GLN A 91 10.95 22.33 -1.33
CA GLN A 91 11.36 21.38 -2.37
C GLN A 91 12.88 21.15 -2.39
N ARG A 92 13.68 22.20 -2.19
CA ARG A 92 15.15 22.08 -2.13
C ARG A 92 15.58 21.34 -0.86
N VAL A 93 14.95 21.65 0.27
CA VAL A 93 15.22 20.98 1.55
C VAL A 93 14.91 19.48 1.43
N TYR A 94 13.76 19.13 0.83
CA TYR A 94 13.39 17.74 0.61
C TYR A 94 14.35 17.02 -0.34
N ALA A 95 14.76 17.67 -1.43
CA ALA A 95 15.74 17.09 -2.35
C ALA A 95 17.11 16.87 -1.68
N GLU A 96 17.55 17.78 -0.82
CA GLU A 96 18.79 17.64 -0.04
C GLU A 96 18.68 16.48 0.96
N ALA A 97 17.56 16.36 1.66
CA ALA A 97 17.34 15.27 2.60
C ALA A 97 17.25 13.89 1.92
N ILE A 98 16.59 13.79 0.76
CA ILE A 98 16.58 12.57 -0.06
C ILE A 98 17.99 12.19 -0.50
N LYS A 99 18.80 13.18 -0.91
CA LYS A 99 20.20 12.94 -1.27
C LYS A 99 21.00 12.43 -0.07
N ALA A 100 20.80 13.00 1.12
CA ALA A 100 21.45 12.51 2.34
C ALA A 100 21.08 11.06 2.68
N LEU A 101 19.82 10.65 2.46
CA LEU A 101 19.41 9.25 2.61
C LEU A 101 20.09 8.32 1.59
N GLN A 102 20.20 8.75 0.33
CA GLN A 102 20.93 8.00 -0.71
C GLN A 102 22.39 7.80 -0.33
N ASP A 103 23.04 8.86 0.16
CA ASP A 103 24.44 8.82 0.58
C ASP A 103 24.62 7.89 1.80
N LYS A 104 23.73 7.98 2.81
CA LYS A 104 23.75 7.09 4.00
C LYS A 104 23.54 5.63 3.61
N LEU A 105 22.68 5.32 2.65
CA LEU A 105 22.43 3.95 2.20
C LEU A 105 23.61 3.40 1.41
N ALA A 106 24.24 4.22 0.58
CA ALA A 106 25.46 3.86 -0.13
C ALA A 106 26.62 3.58 0.85
N GLU A 107 26.78 4.41 1.89
CA GLU A 107 27.77 4.20 2.94
C GLU A 107 27.53 2.89 3.70
N THR A 108 26.28 2.67 4.16
CA THR A 108 25.85 1.46 4.87
C THR A 108 26.12 0.22 4.02
N ARG A 109 25.73 0.24 2.73
CA ARG A 109 26.00 -0.86 1.80
C ARG A 109 27.50 -1.11 1.62
N SER A 110 28.31 -0.05 1.48
CA SER A 110 29.77 -0.17 1.31
C SER A 110 30.48 -0.72 2.55
N ALA A 111 29.91 -0.51 3.74
CA ALA A 111 30.42 -1.07 4.99
C ALA A 111 30.24 -2.59 5.06
N PHE A 112 29.22 -3.13 4.39
CA PHE A 112 28.85 -4.55 4.43
C PHE A 112 29.22 -5.33 3.17
N GLU A 113 29.57 -4.67 2.06
CA GLU A 113 30.12 -5.36 0.89
C GLU A 113 31.47 -6.02 1.25
N PRO A 114 31.66 -7.31 0.93
CA PRO A 114 32.92 -7.98 1.21
C PRO A 114 34.03 -7.27 0.42
N ARG A 115 34.93 -6.58 1.15
CA ARG A 115 36.12 -5.97 0.54
C ARG A 115 36.79 -7.02 -0.34
N PRO A 116 37.12 -6.72 -1.61
CA PRO A 116 37.84 -7.66 -2.46
C PRO A 116 39.25 -7.85 -1.88
N LYS A 117 39.38 -8.81 -0.97
CA LYS A 117 40.66 -9.44 -0.63
C LYS A 117 40.98 -10.33 -1.82
N PHE A 118 42.20 -10.21 -2.34
CA PHE A 118 42.68 -10.79 -3.61
C PHE A 118 42.47 -9.91 -4.84
N THR A 119 43.18 -8.77 -4.87
CA THR A 119 43.81 -8.37 -6.13
C THR A 119 45.04 -9.26 -6.34
N PHE A 120 44.92 -10.28 -7.18
CA PHE A 120 46.13 -10.86 -7.78
C PHE A 120 46.77 -9.76 -8.62
N LYS A 121 47.92 -9.25 -8.17
CA LYS A 121 48.79 -8.47 -9.05
C LYS A 121 49.26 -9.41 -10.16
N THR A 122 48.57 -9.39 -11.28
CA THR A 122 49.06 -10.02 -12.51
C THR A 122 50.33 -9.27 -12.90
N LYS A 123 51.50 -9.84 -12.59
CA LYS A 123 52.73 -9.44 -13.28
C LYS A 123 52.46 -9.65 -14.77
N LYS A 124 52.69 -8.60 -15.57
CA LYS A 124 52.71 -8.66 -17.04
C LYS A 124 53.54 -9.87 -17.47
N ASN A 125 52.89 -10.97 -17.81
CA ASN A 125 53.48 -11.96 -18.70
C ASN A 125 53.27 -11.42 -20.11
N ALA A 126 54.37 -11.11 -20.80
CA ALA A 126 54.42 -10.54 -22.14
C ALA A 126 54.00 -11.54 -23.23
N SER A 127 52.91 -12.30 -23.02
CA SER A 127 52.51 -13.39 -23.92
C SER A 127 51.00 -13.52 -24.11
N ALA A 128 50.18 -12.71 -23.46
CA ALA A 128 48.74 -12.67 -23.72
C ALA A 128 48.40 -11.42 -24.51
N VAL A 129 48.41 -11.55 -25.84
CA VAL A 129 47.90 -10.54 -26.77
C VAL A 129 46.39 -10.43 -26.54
N SER A 130 45.92 -9.25 -26.16
CA SER A 130 44.48 -8.97 -26.02
C SER A 130 43.83 -8.97 -27.41
N LEU A 131 42.55 -9.37 -27.51
CA LEU A 131 41.77 -9.33 -28.75
C LEU A 131 41.74 -7.93 -29.41
N SER A 132 42.01 -6.89 -28.63
CA SER A 132 42.16 -5.50 -29.08
C SER A 132 43.45 -5.26 -29.90
N ASP A 133 44.57 -5.90 -29.54
CA ASP A 133 45.86 -5.79 -30.25
C ASP A 133 45.85 -6.59 -31.58
N ALA A 134 45.12 -7.70 -31.62
CA ALA A 134 44.97 -8.51 -32.85
C ALA A 134 44.17 -7.77 -33.93
N ALA A 135 43.22 -6.91 -33.54
CA ALA A 135 42.43 -6.10 -34.45
C ALA A 135 43.25 -4.96 -35.09
N GLU A 136 44.21 -4.39 -34.36
CA GLU A 136 45.11 -3.34 -34.87
C GLU A 136 46.15 -3.87 -35.86
N LEU A 137 46.64 -5.11 -35.69
CA LEU A 137 47.61 -5.73 -36.60
C LEU A 137 47.00 -6.11 -37.96
N VAL A 138 45.69 -6.30 -38.05
CA VAL A 138 44.98 -6.55 -39.33
C VAL A 138 44.71 -5.23 -40.07
N ALA A 139 44.65 -4.10 -39.37
CA ALA A 139 44.39 -2.79 -39.97
C ALA A 139 45.63 -2.15 -40.63
N GLN A 140 46.84 -2.67 -40.39
CA GLN A 140 48.10 -2.08 -40.88
C GLN A 140 48.94 -3.09 -41.67
N GLY A 141 48.51 -3.48 -42.87
CA GLY A 141 49.37 -4.32 -43.71
C GLY A 141 48.81 -4.81 -45.03
N HIS A 142 48.52 -3.91 -45.98
CA HIS A 142 48.44 -4.27 -47.39
C HIS A 142 49.79 -4.04 -48.08
N GLY A 143 50.42 -5.12 -48.58
CA GLY A 143 51.53 -4.99 -49.52
C GLY A 143 52.26 -6.30 -49.86
N GLY A 144 51.87 -6.96 -50.97
CA GLY A 144 52.83 -7.70 -51.81
C GLY A 144 52.85 -9.24 -51.73
N LEU A 145 52.01 -9.89 -52.52
CA LEU A 145 52.16 -11.24 -53.14
C LEU A 145 53.38 -11.26 -54.12
N PRO A 146 53.91 -12.40 -54.67
CA PRO A 146 53.12 -13.54 -55.21
C PRO A 146 53.72 -14.97 -55.27
N GLY A 147 52.82 -15.95 -55.53
CA GLY A 147 53.07 -17.23 -56.23
C GLY A 147 53.04 -18.47 -55.32
N LEU A 148 52.22 -19.52 -55.51
CA LEU A 148 51.68 -20.14 -56.74
C LEU A 148 50.40 -20.95 -56.40
N ARG A 149 49.36 -20.83 -57.27
CA ARG A 149 48.54 -21.89 -57.94
C ARG A 149 48.07 -23.12 -57.10
N SER A 150 46.85 -23.66 -57.17
CA SER A 150 45.62 -23.42 -57.94
C SER A 150 44.53 -24.40 -57.44
N SER A 151 43.26 -23.99 -57.54
CA SER A 151 42.05 -24.78 -57.92
C SER A 151 41.59 -26.03 -57.15
N GLY A 152 40.31 -26.03 -56.78
CA GLY A 152 39.41 -27.17 -57.05
C GLY A 152 38.48 -27.62 -55.92
N ALA A 153 37.18 -27.34 -56.10
CA ALA A 153 36.02 -28.21 -55.84
C ALA A 153 35.81 -28.91 -54.46
N SER A 154 34.76 -28.42 -53.78
CA SER A 154 33.64 -29.17 -53.17
C SER A 154 33.81 -30.53 -52.46
N SER A 155 33.20 -30.59 -51.27
CA SER A 155 32.20 -31.59 -50.80
C SER A 155 32.60 -32.65 -49.76
N VAL A 156 31.57 -32.98 -48.96
CA VAL A 156 31.25 -34.13 -48.09
C VAL A 156 31.95 -34.32 -46.72
N ASP A 157 31.19 -33.98 -45.67
CA ASP A 157 30.58 -34.84 -44.62
C ASP A 157 31.32 -36.04 -43.96
N SER A 158 31.02 -36.20 -42.65
CA SER A 158 31.18 -37.37 -41.74
C SER A 158 32.62 -37.75 -41.28
N SER A 159 32.93 -38.23 -40.07
CA SER A 159 32.20 -38.78 -38.90
C SER A 159 33.16 -38.97 -37.68
N ALA A 160 32.64 -39.56 -36.58
CA ALA A 160 33.08 -39.51 -35.18
C ALA A 160 34.27 -40.40 -34.70
N GLY A 161 34.74 -40.18 -33.45
CA GLY A 161 34.97 -41.27 -32.46
C GLY A 161 36.31 -41.37 -31.66
N GLN A 162 36.18 -41.37 -30.32
CA GLN A 162 36.76 -42.34 -29.32
C GLN A 162 38.02 -42.05 -28.42
N THR A 163 37.74 -41.99 -27.09
CA THR A 163 38.37 -42.65 -25.87
C THR A 163 39.80 -42.31 -25.37
N PRO A 164 40.11 -42.48 -24.04
CA PRO A 164 40.53 -43.78 -23.44
C PRO A 164 40.12 -44.11 -21.96
N ASN A 165 40.43 -45.36 -21.59
CA ASN A 165 40.14 -46.28 -20.44
C ASN A 165 40.73 -46.03 -19.00
N ASP A 166 39.95 -46.42 -17.96
CA ASP A 166 40.10 -47.42 -16.81
C ASP A 166 41.45 -47.76 -16.09
N PRO A 167 41.56 -48.48 -14.90
CA PRO A 167 40.59 -49.36 -14.14
C PRO A 167 40.64 -49.46 -12.55
N SER A 168 39.68 -50.21 -11.93
CA SER A 168 39.84 -51.34 -10.93
C SER A 168 38.90 -51.43 -9.66
N THR A 169 37.82 -52.24 -9.76
CA THR A 169 37.20 -53.35 -8.92
C THR A 169 37.40 -53.55 -7.37
N PRO A 170 36.60 -54.42 -6.64
CA PRO A 170 35.19 -54.93 -6.78
C PRO A 170 34.39 -55.15 -5.43
N LEU A 171 33.07 -55.52 -5.46
CA LEU A 171 32.41 -56.67 -4.75
C LEU A 171 30.84 -56.66 -4.67
N TYR A 172 30.23 -57.75 -5.15
CA TYR A 172 29.04 -58.56 -4.73
C TYR A 172 27.58 -58.02 -4.63
N GLU A 173 26.65 -58.79 -5.23
CA GLU A 173 25.17 -58.84 -5.15
C GLU A 173 24.75 -60.15 -4.41
N PRO A 174 23.52 -60.41 -3.87
CA PRO A 174 22.23 -60.25 -4.58
C PRO A 174 20.95 -59.98 -3.73
N ASP A 175 19.81 -59.90 -4.44
CA ASP A 175 18.39 -59.67 -4.08
C ASP A 175 17.72 -60.52 -2.97
N PHE A 176 16.66 -59.98 -2.33
CA PHE A 176 15.24 -60.44 -2.37
C PHE A 176 14.37 -59.97 -1.16
N LEU A 177 13.19 -59.41 -1.49
CA LEU A 177 11.85 -59.43 -0.82
C LEU A 177 11.53 -58.90 0.61
N GLN A 178 10.45 -58.07 0.62
CA GLN A 178 9.33 -57.95 1.58
C GLN A 178 9.60 -57.64 3.07
N SER A 179 9.09 -56.50 3.58
CA SER A 179 7.77 -56.41 4.27
C SER A 179 7.59 -55.17 5.21
N HIS A 180 6.32 -54.70 5.25
CA HIS A 180 5.62 -53.93 6.32
C HIS A 180 5.92 -52.44 6.66
N ARG A 181 5.05 -51.54 6.12
CA ARG A 181 4.05 -50.60 6.76
C ARG A 181 4.35 -49.96 8.15
N PRO A 182 3.71 -48.83 8.57
CA PRO A 182 2.85 -47.78 7.93
C PRO A 182 3.50 -46.36 8.02
N GLU A 183 3.02 -45.28 7.37
CA GLU A 183 1.93 -44.43 7.89
C GLU A 183 1.55 -43.30 6.89
N ILE A 184 0.26 -43.29 6.54
CA ILE A 184 -0.69 -42.19 6.25
C ILE A 184 -0.20 -40.81 5.77
N ALA A 185 -0.56 -40.43 4.53
CA ALA A 185 -1.14 -39.11 4.19
C ALA A 185 -1.83 -39.15 2.80
N PRO A 186 -3.06 -38.61 2.64
CA PRO A 186 -3.79 -38.64 1.37
C PRO A 186 -3.51 -37.39 0.52
N THR A 187 -3.35 -37.60 -0.79
CA THR A 187 -3.32 -36.56 -1.82
C THR A 187 -4.71 -36.37 -2.44
N SER A 188 -4.99 -35.11 -2.70
CA SER A 188 -6.23 -34.50 -3.16
C SER A 188 -6.43 -34.64 -4.67
N VAL A 189 -7.67 -34.93 -5.07
CA VAL A 189 -8.26 -34.49 -6.34
C VAL A 189 -9.63 -33.88 -6.06
N PRO A 190 -9.96 -32.71 -6.64
CA PRO A 190 -11.27 -32.09 -6.48
C PRO A 190 -12.28 -32.74 -7.44
N ALA A 191 -13.45 -33.06 -6.91
CA ALA A 191 -14.64 -33.40 -7.69
C ALA A 191 -15.59 -32.19 -7.70
N PHE A 192 -15.87 -31.65 -8.88
CA PHE A 192 -17.08 -30.89 -9.16
C PHE A 192 -17.55 -31.25 -10.56
N SER A 193 -18.80 -31.71 -10.68
CA SER A 193 -19.59 -31.59 -11.91
C SER A 193 -21.08 -31.70 -11.56
N SER A 194 -21.75 -30.55 -11.60
CA SER A 194 -23.16 -30.48 -12.00
C SER A 194 -23.20 -30.56 -13.52
N GLY A 195 -23.94 -31.52 -14.08
CA GLY A 195 -24.20 -31.59 -15.51
C GLY A 195 -25.45 -30.80 -15.89
N ILE A 196 -25.41 -30.14 -17.05
CA ILE A 196 -26.29 -30.37 -18.21
C ILE A 196 -25.77 -29.56 -19.43
N SER A 197 -25.57 -30.31 -20.54
CA SER A 197 -25.61 -29.97 -21.98
C SER A 197 -24.51 -29.17 -22.70
N GLU A 198 -23.61 -29.94 -23.30
CA GLU A 198 -23.14 -29.98 -24.72
C GLU A 198 -23.35 -28.78 -25.67
N THR A 199 -22.25 -28.32 -26.29
CA THR A 199 -22.07 -28.39 -27.77
C THR A 199 -20.59 -28.25 -28.15
N GLU A 200 -20.14 -29.04 -29.14
CA GLU A 200 -18.76 -29.18 -29.63
C GLU A 200 -18.26 -28.01 -30.52
N SER A 201 -16.94 -27.74 -30.56
CA SER A 201 -16.14 -27.67 -31.81
C SER A 201 -14.62 -27.37 -31.64
N LYS A 202 -13.83 -28.32 -32.15
CA LYS A 202 -12.47 -28.36 -32.75
C LYS A 202 -11.48 -27.15 -32.73
N SER A 203 -10.30 -27.45 -32.17
CA SER A 203 -8.92 -27.46 -32.73
C SER A 203 -8.14 -26.19 -33.19
N LYS A 204 -6.85 -26.22 -32.79
CA LYS A 204 -5.58 -25.65 -33.36
C LYS A 204 -5.09 -24.29 -32.87
N GLY A 205 -3.80 -24.26 -32.52
CA GLY A 205 -2.92 -23.12 -32.81
C GLY A 205 -2.00 -22.68 -31.68
N ASP A 206 -0.83 -23.29 -31.59
CA ASP A 206 0.33 -22.81 -30.84
C ASP A 206 0.77 -21.41 -31.32
N SER A 207 1.04 -20.49 -30.40
CA SER A 207 2.07 -19.46 -30.58
C SER A 207 2.46 -18.84 -29.25
N ASN A 208 3.56 -19.37 -28.73
CA ASN A 208 4.44 -18.75 -27.75
C ASN A 208 4.74 -17.28 -28.13
N LYS A 209 4.29 -16.33 -27.31
CA LYS A 209 4.83 -14.97 -27.24
C LYS A 209 5.11 -14.66 -25.78
N GLY A 210 6.41 -14.53 -25.48
CA GLY A 210 6.90 -14.13 -24.16
C GLY A 210 6.19 -12.87 -23.69
N LYS A 211 5.46 -13.00 -22.59
CA LYS A 211 5.04 -11.85 -21.80
C LYS A 211 6.17 -11.53 -20.85
N ALA A 212 6.74 -10.34 -21.07
CA ALA A 212 7.53 -9.63 -20.09
C ALA A 212 6.83 -9.68 -18.73
N PHE A 213 7.63 -9.78 -17.66
CA PHE A 213 7.20 -9.65 -16.27
C PHE A 213 6.37 -8.37 -16.12
N ALA A 214 5.04 -8.49 -16.17
CA ALA A 214 4.13 -7.44 -15.77
C ALA A 214 4.03 -7.55 -14.25
N ALA A 215 4.47 -6.51 -13.54
CA ALA A 215 4.27 -6.38 -12.11
C ALA A 215 2.81 -6.67 -11.78
N THR A 216 2.55 -7.68 -10.95
CA THR A 216 1.21 -8.09 -10.54
C THR A 216 0.52 -6.90 -9.89
N ALA A 217 -0.47 -6.32 -10.57
CA ALA A 217 -1.29 -5.26 -10.01
C ALA A 217 -1.95 -5.79 -8.73
N VAL A 218 -1.82 -5.05 -7.62
CA VAL A 218 -2.45 -5.40 -6.34
C VAL A 218 -3.96 -5.48 -6.56
N SER A 219 -4.55 -6.66 -6.37
CA SER A 219 -5.96 -6.93 -6.68
C SER A 219 -6.92 -6.52 -5.56
N SER A 220 -6.39 -6.27 -4.36
CA SER A 220 -7.16 -5.98 -3.15
C SER A 220 -6.25 -5.43 -2.06
N VAL A 221 -6.80 -4.61 -1.17
CA VAL A 221 -6.13 -4.16 0.07
C VAL A 221 -6.68 -4.97 1.23
N SER A 222 -5.82 -5.55 2.07
CA SER A 222 -6.26 -6.36 3.20
C SER A 222 -5.43 -6.14 4.45
N VAL A 223 -6.09 -6.02 5.61
CA VAL A 223 -5.47 -5.93 6.93
C VAL A 223 -6.12 -6.99 7.82
N ASN A 224 -5.39 -8.07 8.12
CA ASN A 224 -5.96 -9.26 8.73
C ASN A 224 -5.11 -9.76 9.92
N ASP A 225 -5.77 -10.34 10.92
CA ASP A 225 -5.13 -11.13 11.99
C ASP A 225 -4.07 -10.37 12.82
N HIS A 226 -4.35 -9.10 13.14
CA HIS A 226 -3.46 -8.28 13.96
C HIS A 226 -4.05 -7.98 15.34
N CYS A 227 -3.16 -7.93 16.33
CA CYS A 227 -3.48 -7.55 17.70
C CYS A 227 -2.50 -6.49 18.21
N GLY A 228 -2.99 -5.41 18.81
CA GLY A 228 -2.14 -4.43 19.48
C GLY A 228 -1.26 -3.59 18.54
N LEU A 229 -1.73 -3.28 17.32
CA LEU A 229 -0.93 -2.55 16.33
C LEU A 229 -1.62 -1.27 15.83
N HIS A 230 -0.81 -0.27 15.51
CA HIS A 230 -1.21 0.90 14.74
C HIS A 230 -0.70 0.73 13.30
N ILE A 231 -1.62 0.55 12.36
CA ILE A 231 -1.37 0.24 10.95
C ILE A 231 -1.83 1.41 10.10
N MET A 232 -0.92 2.06 9.39
CA MET A 232 -1.23 3.12 8.42
C MET A 232 -0.87 2.64 7.02
N LEU A 233 -1.84 2.66 6.11
CA LEU A 233 -1.59 2.32 4.71
C LEU A 233 -0.99 3.53 3.98
N PRO A 234 0.19 3.37 3.34
CA PRO A 234 0.83 4.47 2.62
C PRO A 234 0.07 4.80 1.33
N ALA A 235 0.28 6.02 0.81
CA ALA A 235 -0.32 6.47 -0.46
C ALA A 235 0.00 5.55 -1.65
N SER A 236 1.07 4.75 -1.57
CA SER A 236 1.42 3.71 -2.55
C SER A 236 0.39 2.58 -2.69
N GLY A 237 -0.52 2.43 -1.72
CA GLY A 237 -1.68 1.54 -1.82
C GLY A 237 -2.81 2.09 -2.69
N SER A 238 -2.66 3.29 -3.27
CA SER A 238 -3.67 3.96 -4.11
C SER A 238 -3.76 3.33 -5.51
N THR A 239 -4.27 2.09 -5.57
CA THR A 239 -4.66 1.41 -6.80
C THR A 239 -6.12 1.70 -7.13
N ALA A 240 -6.46 1.78 -8.41
CA ALA A 240 -7.80 2.19 -8.83
C ALA A 240 -8.84 1.14 -8.44
N ALA A 241 -9.85 1.56 -7.65
CA ALA A 241 -11.10 0.84 -7.41
C ALA A 241 -10.93 -0.64 -6.99
N VAL A 242 -9.95 -0.92 -6.12
CA VAL A 242 -9.79 -2.26 -5.54
C VAL A 242 -10.68 -2.42 -4.30
N PRO A 243 -11.15 -3.64 -3.99
CA PRO A 243 -11.82 -3.91 -2.73
C PRO A 243 -10.84 -3.86 -1.55
N ALA A 244 -11.33 -3.38 -0.40
CA ALA A 244 -10.61 -3.39 0.86
C ALA A 244 -11.26 -4.37 1.86
N SER A 245 -10.46 -5.13 2.61
CA SER A 245 -10.93 -6.04 3.66
C SER A 245 -10.16 -5.86 4.96
N ILE A 246 -10.88 -5.73 6.08
CA ILE A 246 -10.30 -5.74 7.42
C ILE A 246 -10.90 -6.92 8.17
N THR A 247 -10.09 -7.87 8.63
CA THR A 247 -10.60 -9.05 9.32
C THR A 247 -9.80 -9.44 10.56
N SER A 248 -10.46 -10.04 11.55
CA SER A 248 -9.80 -10.64 12.72
C SER A 248 -8.86 -9.68 13.45
N LEU A 249 -9.31 -8.46 13.75
CA LEU A 249 -8.50 -7.47 14.45
C LEU A 249 -8.91 -7.36 15.92
N ASN A 250 -7.93 -7.21 16.80
CA ASN A 250 -8.19 -6.92 18.20
C ASN A 250 -7.27 -5.80 18.69
N HIS A 251 -7.82 -4.79 19.37
CA HIS A 251 -6.98 -3.75 19.99
C HIS A 251 -6.06 -3.05 18.98
N CYS A 252 -6.58 -2.64 17.83
CA CYS A 252 -5.78 -2.06 16.73
C CYS A 252 -6.28 -0.67 16.33
N VAL A 253 -5.39 0.14 15.75
CA VAL A 253 -5.73 1.35 14.99
C VAL A 253 -5.36 1.09 13.53
N VAL A 254 -6.30 1.27 12.60
CA VAL A 254 -6.07 1.09 11.17
C VAL A 254 -6.46 2.36 10.42
N ASP A 255 -5.51 2.98 9.73
CA ASP A 255 -5.75 4.11 8.84
C ASP A 255 -5.55 3.75 7.36
N MET A 256 -6.65 3.71 6.63
CA MET A 256 -6.73 3.49 5.18
C MET A 256 -7.17 4.75 4.41
N SER A 257 -7.20 5.93 5.05
CA SER A 257 -7.67 7.18 4.45
C SER A 257 -6.70 7.73 3.41
N ILE A 258 -5.39 7.62 3.65
CA ILE A 258 -4.33 8.20 2.82
C ILE A 258 -4.39 7.71 1.36
N PRO A 259 -4.52 6.39 1.07
CA PRO A 259 -4.66 5.88 -0.30
C PRO A 259 -5.85 6.46 -1.08
N THR A 260 -6.92 6.86 -0.37
CA THR A 260 -8.17 7.35 -0.98
C THR A 260 -8.19 8.87 -1.21
N ALA A 261 -7.21 9.60 -0.67
CA ALA A 261 -7.19 11.07 -0.67
C ALA A 261 -7.08 11.72 -2.06
N ASN A 262 -6.49 11.03 -3.06
CA ASN A 262 -6.29 11.56 -4.41
C ASN A 262 -7.41 11.20 -5.39
N GLY A 263 -8.66 11.08 -4.90
CA GLY A 263 -9.82 10.75 -5.73
C GLY A 263 -9.82 9.31 -6.26
N LYS A 264 -9.12 8.39 -5.57
CA LYS A 264 -9.09 6.96 -5.88
C LYS A 264 -9.75 6.17 -4.75
N PRO A 265 -11.09 6.15 -4.68
CA PRO A 265 -11.78 5.41 -3.64
C PRO A 265 -11.65 3.89 -3.83
N TYR A 266 -11.80 3.14 -2.74
CA TYR A 266 -11.96 1.69 -2.80
C TYR A 266 -13.31 1.34 -3.44
N ALA A 267 -13.38 0.21 -4.14
CA ALA A 267 -14.64 -0.23 -4.75
C ALA A 267 -15.66 -0.76 -3.74
N SER A 268 -15.18 -1.43 -2.69
CA SER A 268 -16.01 -1.94 -1.60
C SER A 268 -15.18 -2.13 -0.35
N LEU A 269 -15.85 -2.15 0.80
CA LEU A 269 -15.25 -2.44 2.10
C LEU A 269 -15.93 -3.63 2.75
N THR A 270 -15.15 -4.57 3.24
CA THR A 270 -15.62 -5.67 4.11
C THR A 270 -14.86 -5.60 5.43
N VAL A 271 -15.57 -5.46 6.55
CA VAL A 271 -15.02 -5.54 7.90
C VAL A 271 -15.64 -6.73 8.62
N LYS A 272 -14.82 -7.62 9.17
CA LYS A 272 -15.30 -8.84 9.83
C LYS A 272 -14.52 -9.13 11.11
N ASP A 273 -15.22 -9.48 12.19
CA ASP A 273 -14.63 -9.99 13.44
C ASP A 273 -13.55 -9.02 14.00
N VAL A 274 -13.98 -7.81 14.38
CA VAL A 274 -13.09 -6.77 14.92
C VAL A 274 -13.52 -6.39 16.32
N ASN A 275 -12.59 -6.30 17.27
CA ASN A 275 -12.87 -5.91 18.64
C ASN A 275 -11.90 -4.83 19.15
N GLU A 276 -12.38 -3.90 19.98
CA GLU A 276 -11.57 -2.88 20.66
C GLU A 276 -10.66 -2.07 19.71
N SER A 277 -11.14 -1.72 18.52
CA SER A 277 -10.29 -1.12 17.47
C SER A 277 -10.83 0.18 16.90
N LEU A 278 -9.94 1.02 16.38
CA LEU A 278 -10.28 2.19 15.57
C LEU A 278 -10.01 1.90 14.10
N LEU A 279 -11.02 2.02 13.25
CA LEU A 279 -10.91 1.81 11.81
C LEU A 279 -11.22 3.11 11.06
N ILE A 280 -10.23 3.68 10.38
CA ILE A 280 -10.38 4.82 9.47
C ILE A 280 -10.31 4.28 8.05
N CYS A 281 -11.46 4.06 7.44
CA CYS A 281 -11.56 3.28 6.20
C CYS A 281 -11.38 4.11 4.93
N GLY A 282 -11.40 5.44 5.03
CA GLY A 282 -11.33 6.34 3.88
C GLY A 282 -12.61 6.35 3.04
N GLN A 283 -12.46 6.60 1.73
CA GLN A 283 -13.57 6.70 0.79
C GLN A 283 -13.82 5.39 0.04
N ILE A 284 -15.09 4.97 0.04
CA ILE A 284 -15.59 3.77 -0.62
C ILE A 284 -16.62 4.18 -1.69
N ASP A 285 -16.34 3.95 -2.97
CA ASP A 285 -17.31 4.17 -4.06
C ASP A 285 -18.21 2.95 -4.27
N GLY A 286 -18.79 2.46 -3.18
CA GLY A 286 -19.58 1.25 -3.17
C GLY A 286 -20.09 0.89 -1.78
N PRO A 287 -20.40 -0.39 -1.56
CA PRO A 287 -20.92 -0.87 -0.29
C PRO A 287 -19.80 -1.05 0.74
N ALA A 288 -20.11 -0.66 1.97
CA ALA A 288 -19.37 -1.01 3.18
C ALA A 288 -20.19 -2.03 3.98
N HIS A 289 -19.67 -3.24 4.09
CA HIS A 289 -20.24 -4.34 4.84
C HIS A 289 -19.46 -4.55 6.13
N ILE A 290 -20.11 -4.36 7.27
CA ILE A 290 -19.52 -4.46 8.60
C ILE A 290 -20.21 -5.61 9.33
N THR A 291 -19.45 -6.58 9.84
CA THR A 291 -20.02 -7.74 10.52
C THR A 291 -19.18 -8.16 11.72
N GLY A 292 -19.81 -8.44 12.87
CA GLY A 292 -19.08 -8.96 14.03
C GLY A 292 -18.09 -7.94 14.61
N VAL A 293 -18.50 -6.67 14.70
CA VAL A 293 -17.66 -5.61 15.28
C VAL A 293 -18.14 -5.25 16.68
N GLU A 294 -17.22 -5.22 17.64
CA GLU A 294 -17.51 -4.97 19.05
C GLU A 294 -16.60 -3.88 19.64
N ASN A 295 -17.15 -3.02 20.50
CA ASN A 295 -16.41 -2.02 21.28
C ASN A 295 -15.40 -1.20 20.45
N SER A 296 -15.81 -0.76 19.26
CA SER A 296 -14.91 -0.19 18.26
C SER A 296 -15.43 1.12 17.72
N VAL A 297 -14.55 1.88 17.06
CA VAL A 297 -14.90 3.12 16.36
C VAL A 297 -14.62 2.94 14.88
N ILE A 298 -15.57 3.29 14.01
CA ILE A 298 -15.45 3.17 12.56
C ILE A 298 -15.66 4.55 11.94
N VAL A 299 -14.72 4.99 11.11
CA VAL A 299 -14.79 6.22 10.31
C VAL A 299 -14.80 5.84 8.84
N VAL A 300 -15.89 6.13 8.11
CA VAL A 300 -16.02 5.73 6.70
C VAL A 300 -16.90 6.68 5.90
N SER A 301 -16.51 6.96 4.65
CA SER A 301 -17.36 7.60 3.65
C SER A 301 -17.71 6.56 2.58
N CYS A 302 -18.99 6.29 2.35
CA CYS A 302 -19.40 5.24 1.41
C CYS A 302 -20.67 5.58 0.63
N ARG A 303 -21.04 4.72 -0.33
CA ARG A 303 -22.34 4.83 -1.01
C ARG A 303 -23.46 4.20 -0.20
N GLN A 304 -23.18 3.02 0.36
CA GLN A 304 -24.14 2.17 1.07
C GLN A 304 -23.45 1.60 2.30
N PHE A 305 -24.06 1.77 3.46
CA PHE A 305 -23.56 1.23 4.72
C PHE A 305 -24.48 0.11 5.20
N ARG A 306 -23.90 -1.08 5.47
CA ARG A 306 -24.62 -2.22 6.07
C ARG A 306 -23.83 -2.77 7.23
N MET A 307 -24.49 -2.91 8.38
CA MET A 307 -23.90 -3.43 9.61
C MET A 307 -24.73 -4.60 10.13
N HIS A 308 -24.06 -5.67 10.54
CA HIS A 308 -24.71 -6.88 11.02
C HIS A 308 -24.00 -7.45 12.25
N ASN A 309 -24.73 -7.90 13.27
CA ASN A 309 -24.15 -8.55 14.46
C ASN A 309 -23.02 -7.72 15.09
N CYS A 310 -23.29 -6.46 15.45
CA CYS A 310 -22.30 -5.55 16.04
C CYS A 310 -22.80 -4.98 17.38
N SER A 311 -21.89 -4.71 18.32
CA SER A 311 -22.26 -4.21 19.65
C SER A 311 -21.32 -3.14 20.18
N GLY A 312 -21.86 -2.04 20.70
CA GLY A 312 -21.06 -0.97 21.32
C GLY A 312 -20.12 -0.30 20.33
N VAL A 313 -20.62 0.04 19.14
CA VAL A 313 -19.80 0.62 18.06
C VAL A 313 -20.21 2.05 17.79
N ASP A 314 -19.24 2.94 17.73
CA ASP A 314 -19.42 4.32 17.26
C ASP A 314 -19.06 4.40 15.78
N VAL A 315 -20.01 4.85 14.97
CA VAL A 315 -19.86 4.93 13.52
C VAL A 315 -19.92 6.40 13.09
N TYR A 316 -18.77 6.92 12.67
CA TYR A 316 -18.66 8.23 12.03
C TYR A 316 -18.78 8.06 10.52
N LEU A 317 -19.90 8.50 9.96
CA LEU A 317 -20.33 8.11 8.62
C LEU A 317 -20.61 9.33 7.74
N SER A 318 -20.30 9.18 6.45
CA SER A 318 -20.95 9.91 5.35
C SER A 318 -21.46 8.87 4.35
N SER A 319 -22.75 8.96 3.98
CA SER A 319 -23.42 7.96 3.14
C SER A 319 -24.38 8.58 2.13
N SER A 320 -24.44 8.00 0.91
CA SER A 320 -25.43 8.41 -0.11
C SER A 320 -26.83 7.88 0.17
N SER A 321 -26.92 6.76 0.89
CA SER A 321 -28.15 6.07 1.20
C SER A 321 -28.34 5.92 2.69
N ASN A 322 -29.55 5.57 3.09
CA ASN A 322 -29.87 5.24 4.47
C ASN A 322 -28.95 4.09 4.94
N PRO A 323 -28.24 4.24 6.06
CA PRO A 323 -27.48 3.16 6.68
C PRO A 323 -28.44 2.08 7.17
N ILE A 324 -28.07 0.81 6.98
CA ILE A 324 -28.89 -0.32 7.41
C ILE A 324 -28.15 -1.10 8.49
N ILE A 325 -28.86 -1.42 9.58
CA ILE A 325 -28.35 -2.29 10.65
C ILE A 325 -29.27 -3.50 10.86
N GLU A 326 -28.67 -4.61 11.31
CA GLU A 326 -29.37 -5.84 11.67
C GLU A 326 -28.63 -6.56 12.80
N ASP A 327 -29.34 -7.14 13.77
CA ASP A 327 -28.73 -7.83 14.93
C ASP A 327 -27.68 -6.98 15.68
N CYS A 328 -27.86 -5.66 15.70
CA CYS A 328 -26.94 -4.74 16.35
C CYS A 328 -27.48 -4.27 17.70
N THR A 329 -26.59 -3.86 18.61
CA THR A 329 -26.96 -3.29 19.91
C THR A 329 -26.03 -2.15 20.29
N ASN A 330 -26.55 -1.08 20.89
CA ASN A 330 -25.75 0.07 21.34
C ASN A 330 -24.83 0.64 20.25
N VAL A 331 -25.36 0.82 19.04
CA VAL A 331 -24.62 1.45 17.93
C VAL A 331 -24.91 2.94 17.89
N ARG A 332 -23.89 3.79 17.82
CA ARG A 332 -24.08 5.24 17.82
C ARG A 332 -23.53 5.85 16.54
N PHE A 333 -24.33 6.68 15.86
CA PHE A 333 -23.93 7.31 14.60
C PHE A 333 -23.55 8.77 14.80
N GLY A 334 -22.46 9.20 14.17
CA GLY A 334 -21.99 10.58 14.12
C GLY A 334 -21.64 10.99 12.69
N ARG A 335 -21.60 12.31 12.45
CA ARG A 335 -21.10 12.86 11.18
C ARG A 335 -19.60 12.59 11.07
N ILE A 336 -19.13 12.25 9.87
CA ILE A 336 -17.69 12.05 9.63
C ILE A 336 -16.86 13.29 10.06
N PRO A 337 -15.69 13.11 10.74
CA PRO A 337 -14.83 14.23 11.15
C PRO A 337 -14.26 14.96 9.94
N ARG A 338 -13.99 16.26 10.10
CA ARG A 338 -13.49 17.09 8.98
C ARG A 338 -12.10 16.64 8.53
N ALA A 339 -11.27 16.15 9.44
CA ALA A 339 -9.96 15.57 9.14
C ALA A 339 -10.01 14.44 8.09
N TYR A 340 -11.15 13.75 7.96
CA TYR A 340 -11.36 12.62 7.04
C TYR A 340 -12.43 12.88 5.97
N ALA A 341 -13.07 14.05 5.99
CA ALA A 341 -14.00 14.50 4.96
C ALA A 341 -13.21 15.05 3.76
N LEU A 342 -12.66 14.16 2.93
CA LEU A 342 -11.79 14.46 1.78
C LEU A 342 -12.48 15.31 0.69
N ASP A 343 -12.68 16.62 0.84
CA ASP A 343 -13.30 17.59 -0.12
C ASP A 343 -14.67 17.18 -0.75
N HIS A 344 -15.13 15.98 -0.45
CA HIS A 344 -16.39 15.33 -0.73
C HIS A 344 -17.28 15.42 0.51
N ASP A 345 -17.15 16.51 1.26
CA ASP A 345 -18.13 16.87 2.28
C ASP A 345 -19.44 17.04 1.53
N ARG A 346 -20.24 15.97 1.53
CA ARG A 346 -21.55 15.98 0.89
C ARG A 346 -22.31 17.10 1.57
N PRO A 347 -23.00 17.95 0.81
CA PRO A 347 -23.85 18.94 1.44
C PRO A 347 -24.85 18.20 2.34
N ASP A 348 -25.18 18.78 3.49
CA ASP A 348 -25.94 18.11 4.56
C ASP A 348 -27.31 17.56 4.09
N ASN A 349 -27.81 18.02 2.95
CA ASN A 349 -29.05 17.54 2.32
C ASN A 349 -28.89 16.20 1.55
N GLU A 350 -27.67 15.83 1.16
CA GLU A 350 -27.37 14.60 0.44
C GLU A 350 -26.79 13.51 1.34
N ASP A 351 -26.22 13.88 2.48
CA ASP A 351 -25.65 12.94 3.43
C ASP A 351 -26.75 12.33 4.33
N ARG A 352 -26.80 11.00 4.36
CA ARG A 352 -27.84 10.24 5.07
C ARG A 352 -27.35 9.51 6.30
N TRP A 353 -26.17 9.85 6.81
CA TRP A 353 -25.55 9.21 7.98
C TRP A 353 -26.48 9.06 9.20
N SER A 354 -27.45 9.97 9.38
CA SER A 354 -28.38 9.99 10.53
C SER A 354 -29.72 9.28 10.29
N GLN A 355 -29.99 8.79 9.07
CA GLN A 355 -31.26 8.15 8.68
C GLN A 355 -31.15 6.63 8.70
N VAL A 356 -30.87 6.07 9.88
CA VAL A 356 -30.55 4.64 10.05
C VAL A 356 -31.83 3.78 10.07
N GLU A 357 -31.80 2.68 9.33
CA GLU A 357 -32.87 1.69 9.24
C GLU A 357 -32.46 0.40 9.98
N ASP A 358 -33.20 0.03 11.02
CA ASP A 358 -33.03 -1.24 11.72
C ASP A 358 -34.01 -2.29 11.18
N PHE A 359 -33.50 -3.24 10.42
CA PHE A 359 -34.31 -4.19 9.66
C PHE A 359 -35.09 -5.18 10.52
N LYS A 360 -34.58 -5.52 11.71
CA LYS A 360 -35.27 -6.46 12.62
C LYS A 360 -36.24 -5.77 13.57
N TRP A 361 -36.23 -4.44 13.62
CA TRP A 361 -37.13 -3.67 14.44
C TRP A 361 -38.43 -3.33 13.69
N ILE A 362 -39.39 -4.25 13.71
CA ILE A 362 -40.69 -4.13 13.01
C ILE A 362 -41.71 -3.31 13.83
N LYS A 363 -41.32 -2.78 14.99
CA LYS A 363 -42.22 -2.04 15.88
C LYS A 363 -42.35 -0.58 15.45
N PRO A 364 -43.47 0.09 15.77
CA PRO A 364 -43.67 1.49 15.43
C PRO A 364 -42.83 2.45 16.29
N GLU A 365 -42.33 2.01 17.45
CA GLU A 365 -41.43 2.83 18.26
C GLU A 365 -40.03 2.94 17.60
N PRO A 366 -39.24 3.99 17.90
CA PRO A 366 -37.84 4.04 17.50
C PRO A 366 -37.06 2.82 18.00
N SER A 367 -36.15 2.31 17.18
CA SER A 367 -35.29 1.19 17.59
C SER A 367 -34.39 1.61 18.76
N PRO A 368 -34.31 0.81 19.85
CA PRO A 368 -33.37 1.05 20.94
C PRO A 368 -31.94 0.59 20.61
N ASN A 369 -31.74 -0.07 19.47
CA ASN A 369 -30.46 -0.68 19.10
C ASN A 369 -29.43 0.35 18.62
N TRP A 370 -29.88 1.55 18.27
CA TRP A 370 -29.02 2.62 17.81
C TRP A 370 -29.48 4.00 18.29
N SER A 371 -28.54 4.95 18.28
CA SER A 371 -28.80 6.36 18.56
C SER A 371 -27.85 7.26 17.76
N LEU A 372 -28.07 8.58 17.82
CA LEU A 372 -27.10 9.57 17.33
C LEU A 372 -26.14 9.94 18.46
N LEU A 373 -24.88 10.19 18.12
CA LEU A 373 -23.89 10.77 19.02
C LEU A 373 -24.24 12.23 19.30
N SER A 374 -24.31 12.58 20.58
CA SER A 374 -24.36 13.98 20.99
C SER A 374 -22.98 14.64 20.81
N PRO A 375 -22.91 15.98 20.68
CA PRO A 375 -21.64 16.70 20.59
C PRO A 375 -20.70 16.42 21.78
N GLU A 376 -21.24 16.16 22.97
CA GLU A 376 -20.47 15.88 24.18
C GLU A 376 -19.90 14.45 24.22
N GLU A 377 -20.62 13.50 23.61
CA GLU A 377 -20.18 12.11 23.50
C GLU A 377 -19.21 11.91 22.34
N SER A 378 -19.37 12.69 21.27
CA SER A 378 -18.49 12.71 20.10
C SER A 378 -17.04 12.95 20.50
N ILE A 379 -16.14 12.36 19.72
CA ILE A 379 -14.71 12.63 19.81
C ILE A 379 -14.46 14.03 19.23
N PRO A 380 -13.74 14.92 19.95
CA PRO A 380 -13.43 16.26 19.46
C PRO A 380 -12.59 16.26 18.18
N GLU A 381 -12.76 17.29 17.33
CA GLU A 381 -12.03 17.42 16.06
C GLU A 381 -10.51 17.47 16.27
N GLU A 382 -10.07 18.05 17.40
CA GLU A 382 -8.67 18.14 17.77
C GLU A 382 -8.05 16.74 17.97
N VAL A 383 -8.80 15.78 18.52
CA VAL A 383 -8.33 14.40 18.71
C VAL A 383 -8.13 13.73 17.35
N TRP A 384 -9.07 13.92 16.42
CA TRP A 384 -8.96 13.40 15.05
C TRP A 384 -7.80 14.00 14.26
N ALA A 385 -7.49 15.28 14.48
CA ALA A 385 -6.46 15.99 13.73
C ALA A 385 -5.05 15.82 14.32
N GLU A 386 -4.92 15.67 15.64
CA GLU A 386 -3.62 15.75 16.34
C GLU A 386 -3.17 14.44 16.99
N ILE A 387 -4.11 13.60 17.46
CA ILE A 387 -3.80 12.38 18.22
C ILE A 387 -3.87 11.15 17.31
N VAL A 388 -5.01 10.99 16.63
CA VAL A 388 -5.33 9.79 15.85
C VAL A 388 -4.32 9.48 14.73
N PRO A 389 -3.80 10.46 13.95
CA PRO A 389 -2.79 10.19 12.91
C PRO A 389 -1.48 9.60 13.45
N GLY A 390 -1.29 9.60 14.77
CA GLY A 390 -0.07 9.14 15.41
C GLY A 390 1.07 10.15 15.28
N GLY A 391 2.03 10.02 16.18
CA GLY A 391 3.25 10.83 16.21
C GLY A 391 4.18 10.33 17.31
N PRO A 392 5.42 10.84 17.39
CA PRO A 392 6.44 10.36 18.34
C PRO A 392 6.07 10.53 19.83
N GLY A 393 4.90 11.10 20.14
CA GLY A 393 4.39 11.26 21.50
C GLY A 393 3.08 10.52 21.82
N TRP A 394 2.53 9.72 20.89
CA TRP A 394 1.27 9.01 21.09
C TRP A 394 1.45 7.51 20.91
N SER A 395 1.20 6.74 21.97
CA SER A 395 1.13 5.29 21.87
C SER A 395 -0.23 4.83 21.31
N LEU A 396 -0.33 3.55 20.96
CA LEU A 396 -1.60 2.92 20.59
C LEU A 396 -2.64 3.09 21.70
N GLU A 397 -2.25 2.87 22.94
CA GLU A 397 -3.10 2.98 24.13
C GLU A 397 -3.56 4.42 24.33
N ASP A 398 -2.69 5.40 24.10
CA ASP A 398 -3.06 6.82 24.21
C ASP A 398 -4.14 7.18 23.17
N ILE A 399 -3.99 6.69 21.93
CA ILE A 399 -4.98 6.89 20.86
C ILE A 399 -6.30 6.23 21.24
N LEU A 400 -6.29 4.95 21.63
CA LEU A 400 -7.48 4.19 21.98
C LEU A 400 -8.20 4.75 23.22
N ARG A 401 -7.46 5.36 24.16
CA ARG A 401 -8.00 6.08 25.32
C ARG A 401 -8.60 7.42 24.92
N ALA A 402 -7.94 8.19 24.05
CA ALA A 402 -8.43 9.48 23.57
C ALA A 402 -9.77 9.36 22.82
N ILE A 403 -10.00 8.24 22.14
CA ILE A 403 -11.27 7.92 21.46
C ILE A 403 -12.28 7.17 22.33
N LYS A 404 -12.00 6.98 23.63
CA LYS A 404 -12.89 6.36 24.63
C LYS A 404 -13.18 4.86 24.41
N ILE A 405 -12.33 4.12 23.70
CA ILE A 405 -12.43 2.64 23.59
C ILE A 405 -11.89 2.00 24.88
N VAL A 406 -10.69 2.39 25.28
CA VAL A 406 -10.05 1.90 26.51
C VAL A 406 -10.38 2.86 27.64
N LYS A 407 -10.90 2.33 28.75
CA LYS A 407 -11.19 3.12 29.96
C LYS A 407 -9.93 3.28 30.81
N ASP A 408 -9.89 4.38 31.56
CA ASP A 408 -8.77 4.71 32.45
C ASP A 408 -8.51 3.70 33.57
#